data_AF-A0A699QH80-F1
#
_entry.id   AF-A0A699QH80-F1
#
_cell.length_a   1.000
_cell.length_b   1.000
_cell.length_c   1.000
_cell.angle_alpha   90.00
_cell.angle_beta   90.00
_cell.angle_gamma   90.00
#
_symmetry.space_group_name_H-M   'P 1'
#
loop_
_entity.id
_entity.type
_entity.pdbx_description
1 polymer ?
#
loop_
_entity_poly.entity_id
_entity_poly.type
_entity_poly.pdbx_seq_one_letter_code
_entity_poly.pdbx_strand_id
1 'polypeptide(L)'
;QIEQDEAYARELEAKLNKNINWDDVIEQVHRKEKEENVVMRYQALKRNPQTEAQARKNMMIYLRNMAGFKMDYFKGMSYDDIRPIFKKYFNSNVAFL
;
A
#
# COMPACT_ATOMS: atom_id res chain seq x y z
N GLN A 1 -1.16 -55.76 -5.31
CA GLN A 1 -1.12 -54.52 -6.11
C GLN A 1 -0.88 -53.28 -5.24
N ILE A 2 -1.73 -52.99 -4.24
CA ILE A 2 -1.64 -51.78 -3.37
C ILE A 2 -0.28 -51.63 -2.65
N GLU A 3 0.30 -52.74 -2.20
CA GLU A 3 1.57 -52.74 -1.43
C GLU A 3 2.80 -52.31 -2.25
N GLN A 4 2.80 -52.57 -3.57
CA GLN A 4 3.89 -52.15 -4.47
C GLN A 4 3.81 -50.66 -4.78
N ASP A 5 2.60 -50.12 -4.95
CA ASP A 5 2.38 -48.69 -5.18
C ASP A 5 2.74 -47.87 -3.93
N GLU A 6 2.48 -48.41 -2.74
CA GLU A 6 2.80 -47.76 -1.46
C GLU A 6 4.31 -47.78 -1.15
N ALA A 7 5.01 -48.86 -1.50
CA ALA A 7 6.46 -48.93 -1.40
C ALA A 7 7.15 -47.98 -2.39
N TYR A 8 6.61 -47.88 -3.61
CA TYR A 8 7.09 -46.96 -4.65
C TYR A 8 6.89 -45.49 -4.26
N ALA A 9 5.74 -45.14 -3.67
CA ALA A 9 5.48 -43.81 -3.15
C ALA A 9 6.46 -43.42 -2.04
N ARG A 10 6.74 -44.33 -1.09
CA ARG A 10 7.72 -44.10 -0.02
C ARG A 10 9.15 -43.95 -0.52
N GLU A 11 9.56 -44.71 -1.54
CA GLU A 11 10.88 -44.57 -2.15
C GLU A 11 11.02 -43.25 -2.93
N LEU A 12 9.97 -42.83 -3.63
CA LEU A 12 9.92 -41.57 -4.35
C LEU A 12 9.99 -40.37 -3.39
N GLU A 13 9.24 -40.42 -2.28
CA GLU A 13 9.27 -39.42 -1.22
C GLU A 13 10.65 -39.33 -0.55
N ALA A 14 11.29 -40.46 -0.24
CA ALA A 14 12.64 -40.48 0.33
C ALA A 14 13.72 -39.94 -0.63
N LYS A 15 13.56 -40.17 -1.94
CA LYS A 15 14.45 -39.61 -2.98
C LYS A 15 14.24 -38.11 -3.16
N LEU A 16 13.00 -37.63 -3.14
CA LEU A 16 12.68 -36.20 -3.20
C LEU A 16 13.18 -35.47 -1.95
N ASN A 17 12.96 -36.02 -0.75
CA ASN A 17 13.43 -35.42 0.51
C ASN A 17 14.96 -35.33 0.64
N LYS A 18 15.72 -36.21 -0.02
CA LYS A 18 17.19 -36.12 -0.08
C LYS A 18 17.70 -35.00 -1.00
N ASN A 19 16.88 -34.56 -1.96
CA ASN A 19 17.27 -33.59 -2.98
C ASN A 19 16.67 -32.19 -2.76
N ILE A 20 15.80 -32.02 -1.77
CA ILE A 20 15.19 -30.72 -1.46
C ILE A 20 16.02 -30.02 -0.39
N ASN A 21 16.56 -28.84 -0.75
CA ASN A 21 17.13 -27.93 0.23
C ASN A 21 16.00 -27.26 1.01
N TRP A 22 15.75 -27.75 2.23
CA TRP A 22 14.71 -27.22 3.11
C TRP A 22 14.89 -25.74 3.44
N ASP A 23 16.13 -25.23 3.47
CA ASP A 23 16.38 -23.79 3.69
C ASP A 23 15.87 -22.95 2.51
N ASP A 24 16.04 -23.42 1.27
CA ASP A 24 15.53 -22.71 0.07
C ASP A 24 13.99 -22.74 0.00
N VAL A 25 13.38 -23.83 0.46
CA VAL A 25 11.91 -23.94 0.56
C VAL A 25 11.37 -22.95 1.60
N ILE A 26 12.00 -22.85 2.77
CA ILE A 26 11.61 -21.88 3.81
C ILE A 26 11.83 -20.45 3.34
N GLU A 27 12.95 -20.16 2.67
CA GLU A 27 13.17 -18.85 2.06
C GLU A 27 12.10 -18.52 1.01
N GLN A 28 11.70 -19.49 0.18
CA GLN A 28 10.67 -19.29 -0.84
C GLN A 28 9.29 -19.00 -0.23
N VAL A 29 8.93 -19.69 0.86
CA VAL A 29 7.68 -19.43 1.60
C VAL A 29 7.70 -18.03 2.22
N HIS A 30 8.79 -17.65 2.91
CA HIS A 30 8.92 -16.30 3.45
C HIS A 30 8.94 -15.21 2.37
N ARG A 31 9.51 -15.49 1.18
CA ARG A 31 9.44 -14.58 0.03
C ARG A 31 7.99 -14.40 -0.44
N LYS A 32 7.24 -15.50 -0.61
CA LYS A 32 5.82 -15.46 -1.01
C LYS A 32 4.94 -14.74 0.02
N GLU A 33 5.11 -15.01 1.31
CA GLU A 33 4.35 -14.31 2.36
C GLU A 33 4.63 -12.80 2.37
N LYS A 34 5.88 -12.39 2.16
CA LYS A 34 6.24 -10.98 2.02
C LYS A 34 5.63 -10.35 0.78
N GLU A 35 5.67 -11.04 -0.36
CA GLU A 35 5.06 -10.58 -1.60
C GLU A 35 3.54 -10.45 -1.45
N GLU A 36 2.85 -11.43 -0.87
CA GLU A 36 1.42 -11.37 -0.58
C GLU A 36 1.09 -10.24 0.40
N ASN A 37 1.90 -10.03 1.44
CA ASN A 37 1.74 -8.92 2.37
C ASN A 37 1.91 -7.56 1.68
N VAL A 38 2.91 -7.42 0.80
CA VAL A 38 3.15 -6.21 0.00
C VAL A 38 2.00 -5.97 -0.97
N VAL A 39 1.52 -7.02 -1.65
CA VAL A 39 0.37 -6.96 -2.56
C VAL A 39 -0.90 -6.56 -1.79
N MET A 40 -1.13 -7.12 -0.61
CA MET A 40 -2.27 -6.78 0.27
C MET A 40 -2.17 -5.34 0.78
N ARG A 41 -0.99 -4.87 1.19
CA ARG A 41 -0.75 -3.47 1.56
C ARG A 41 -0.96 -2.53 0.39
N TYR A 42 -0.47 -2.89 -0.80
CA TYR A 42 -0.66 -2.12 -2.01
C TYR A 42 -2.12 -2.05 -2.42
N GLN A 43 -2.86 -3.17 -2.35
CA GLN A 43 -4.30 -3.18 -2.57
C GLN A 43 -5.05 -2.37 -1.52
N ALA A 44 -4.66 -2.42 -0.25
CA ALA A 44 -5.24 -1.62 0.82
C ALA A 44 -4.96 -0.11 0.64
N LEU A 45 -3.75 0.27 0.25
CA LEU A 45 -3.37 1.64 -0.10
C LEU A 45 -4.06 2.13 -1.38
N LYS A 46 -4.23 1.25 -2.38
CA LYS A 46 -4.98 1.55 -3.61
C LYS A 46 -6.49 1.68 -3.36
N ARG A 47 -7.02 0.92 -2.40
CA ARG A 47 -8.40 1.06 -1.89
C ARG A 47 -8.57 2.26 -0.96
N ASN A 48 -7.47 2.75 -0.38
CA ASN A 48 -7.43 3.87 0.55
C ASN A 48 -6.40 4.93 0.09
N PRO A 49 -6.60 5.57 -1.08
CA PRO A 49 -5.88 6.82 -1.35
C PRO A 49 -6.20 7.74 -0.16
N GLN A 50 -5.23 8.50 0.36
CA GLN A 50 -5.51 9.53 1.38
C GLN A 50 -6.79 10.25 0.96
N THR A 51 -7.88 9.99 1.69
CA THR A 51 -9.23 10.22 1.16
C THR A 51 -9.40 11.68 0.77
N GLU A 52 -10.31 12.02 -0.16
CA GLU A 52 -10.56 13.42 -0.50
C GLU A 52 -10.80 14.28 0.75
N ALA A 53 -11.40 13.71 1.80
CA ALA A 53 -11.53 14.33 3.11
C ALA A 53 -10.17 14.65 3.79
N GLN A 54 -9.21 13.73 3.74
CA GLN A 54 -7.85 13.93 4.27
C GLN A 54 -7.07 14.94 3.43
N ALA A 55 -7.13 14.84 2.10
CA ALA A 55 -6.50 15.80 1.20
C ALA A 55 -7.09 17.21 1.40
N ARG A 56 -8.43 17.32 1.52
CA ARG A 56 -9.14 18.54 1.86
C ARG A 56 -8.66 19.12 3.19
N LYS A 57 -8.53 18.28 4.23
CA LYS A 57 -8.04 18.69 5.55
C LYS A 57 -6.61 19.26 5.48
N ASN A 58 -5.72 18.60 4.74
CA ASN A 58 -4.35 19.05 4.56
C ASN A 58 -4.29 20.40 3.81
N MET A 59 -5.10 20.58 2.76
CA MET A 59 -5.18 21.84 2.01
C MET A 59 -5.68 23.00 2.88
N MET A 60 -6.73 22.77 3.70
CA MET A 60 -7.24 23.80 4.62
C MET A 60 -6.19 24.21 5.66
N ILE A 61 -5.45 23.25 6.23
CA ILE A 61 -4.38 23.53 7.20
C ILE A 61 -3.26 24.35 6.54
N TYR A 62 -2.85 24.00 5.32
CA TYR A 62 -1.85 24.76 4.58
C TYR A 62 -2.30 26.19 4.34
N LEU A 63 -3.52 26.40 3.84
CA LEU A 63 -4.07 27.73 3.57
C LEU A 63 -4.20 28.56 4.84
N ARG A 64 -4.58 27.94 5.96
CA ARG A 64 -4.57 28.61 7.28
C ARG A 64 -3.16 29.09 7.66
N ASN A 65 -2.18 28.21 7.54
CA ASN A 65 -0.82 28.51 7.99
C ASN A 65 -0.08 29.48 7.06
N MET A 66 -0.24 29.35 5.74
CA MET A 66 0.50 30.14 4.75
C MET A 66 -0.19 31.44 4.35
N ALA A 67 -1.52 31.44 4.30
CA ALA A 67 -2.29 32.56 3.79
C ALA A 67 -3.26 33.15 4.83
N GLY A 68 -3.25 32.64 6.07
CA GLY A 68 -4.03 33.19 7.18
C GLY A 68 -5.53 32.91 7.10
N PHE A 69 -5.97 31.99 6.25
CA PHE A 69 -7.40 31.65 6.15
C PHE A 69 -7.92 31.07 7.46
N LYS A 70 -9.09 31.52 7.90
CA LYS A 70 -9.80 30.90 9.00
C LYS A 70 -10.42 29.56 8.55
N MET A 71 -10.51 28.60 9.46
CA MET A 71 -11.09 27.27 9.14
C MET A 71 -12.61 27.32 8.87
N ASP A 72 -13.31 28.33 9.39
CA ASP A 72 -14.74 28.55 9.18
C ASP A 72 -15.08 28.92 7.73
N TYR A 73 -14.17 29.59 7.02
CA TYR A 73 -14.29 29.91 5.60
C TYR A 73 -14.57 28.64 4.78
N PHE A 74 -13.88 27.54 5.08
CA PHE A 74 -13.99 26.30 4.34
C PHE A 74 -15.19 25.42 4.76
N LYS A 75 -16.03 25.86 5.70
CA LYS A 75 -17.21 25.08 6.12
C LYS A 75 -18.17 24.92 4.95
N GLY A 76 -18.52 23.67 4.66
CA GLY A 76 -19.42 23.33 3.55
C GLY A 76 -18.75 23.27 2.17
N MET A 77 -17.47 23.66 2.04
CA MET A 77 -16.75 23.55 0.77
C MET A 77 -16.32 22.11 0.49
N SER A 78 -16.47 21.68 -0.76
CA SER A 78 -15.99 20.39 -1.25
C SER A 78 -14.48 20.43 -1.51
N TYR A 79 -13.90 19.26 -1.85
CA TYR A 79 -12.51 19.19 -2.30
C TYR A 79 -12.28 20.03 -3.57
N ASP A 80 -13.22 19.98 -4.52
CA ASP A 80 -13.12 20.69 -5.79
C ASP A 80 -13.22 22.20 -5.65
N ASP A 81 -13.92 22.70 -4.64
CA ASP A 81 -13.98 24.13 -4.33
C ASP A 81 -12.66 24.64 -3.72
N ILE A 82 -12.03 23.82 -2.87
CA ILE A 82 -10.80 24.20 -2.13
C ILE A 82 -9.55 24.06 -3.00
N ARG A 83 -9.51 23.08 -3.90
CA ARG A 83 -8.34 22.74 -4.72
C ARG A 83 -7.83 23.92 -5.58
N PRO A 84 -8.67 24.71 -6.27
CA PRO A 84 -8.23 25.90 -7.02
C PRO A 84 -7.59 26.97 -6.12
N ILE A 85 -8.16 27.19 -4.93
CA ILE A 85 -7.66 28.16 -3.95
C ILE A 85 -6.27 27.71 -3.48
N PHE A 86 -6.14 26.45 -3.08
CA PHE A 86 -4.86 25.87 -2.69
C PHE A 86 -3.80 26.02 -3.80
N LYS A 87 -4.13 25.67 -5.05
CA LYS A 87 -3.21 25.74 -6.18
C LYS A 87 -2.72 27.17 -6.43
N LYS A 88 -3.59 28.17 -6.29
CA LYS A 88 -3.19 29.59 -6.43
C LYS A 88 -2.11 29.97 -5.43
N TYR A 89 -2.32 29.69 -4.14
CA TYR A 89 -1.35 30.03 -3.09
C TYR A 89 -0.08 29.18 -3.14
N PHE A 90 -0.21 27.89 -3.45
CA PHE A 90 0.93 27.00 -3.62
C PHE A 90 1.85 27.47 -4.75
N ASN A 91 1.29 27.79 -5.91
CA ASN A 91 2.06 28.27 -7.06
C ASN A 91 2.70 29.64 -6.79
N SER A 92 1.99 30.55 -6.12
CA SER A 92 2.60 31.81 -5.69
C SER A 92 3.80 31.58 -4.78
N ASN A 93 3.72 30.65 -3.82
CA ASN A 93 4.85 30.36 -2.93
C ASN A 93 6.04 29.71 -3.66
N VAL A 94 5.79 28.82 -4.63
CA VAL A 94 6.86 28.24 -5.47
C VAL A 94 7.51 29.29 -6.37
N ALA A 95 6.75 30.29 -6.85
CA ALA A 95 7.31 31.37 -7.67
C ALA A 95 8.17 32.37 -6.89
N PHE A 96 8.09 32.37 -5.56
CA PHE A 96 8.88 33.22 -4.67
C PHE A 96 10.15 32.54 -4.11
N LEU A 97 10.34 31.24 -4.40
CA LEU A 97 11.53 30.45 -4.05
C LEU A 97 12.45 30.30 -5.26
#